data_AF-A0A842UCW2-F1
#
_entry.id   AF-A0A842UCW2-F1
#
_cell.length_a   1.000
_cell.length_b   1.000
_cell.length_c   1.000
_cell.angle_alpha   90.00
_cell.angle_beta   90.00
_cell.angle_gamma   90.00
#
_symmetry.space_group_name_H-M   'P 1'
#
loop_
_entity.id
_entity.type
_entity.pdbx_description
1 polymer ?
#
loop_
_entity_poly.entity_id
_entity_poly.type
_entity_poly.pdbx_seq_one_letter_code
_entity_poly.pdbx_strand_id
1 'polypeptide(L)' 'MTFEKLGPLIQEDRTTAVCEICKNYIYRRVYYDESAEKKKKVVFVCKNCLNNNNHD' A
#
# COMPACT_ATOMS: atom_id res chain seq x y z
N MET A 1 10.01 0.36 4.80
CA MET A 1 9.11 -0.81 4.87
C MET A 1 9.04 -1.41 3.49
N THR A 2 9.76 -2.50 3.25
CA THR A 2 9.77 -3.16 1.94
C THR A 2 8.58 -4.09 1.84
N PHE A 3 7.75 -3.89 0.80
CA PHE A 3 6.58 -4.71 0.47
C PHE A 3 6.96 -6.14 0.06
N GLU A 4 8.26 -6.46 0.03
CA GLU A 4 8.86 -7.72 -0.41
C GLU A 4 8.43 -8.94 0.39
N LYS A 5 7.91 -8.75 1.61
CA LYS A 5 7.35 -9.83 2.44
C LYS A 5 5.85 -10.05 2.24
N LEU A 6 5.19 -9.23 1.41
CA LEU A 6 3.78 -9.38 1.10
C LEU A 6 3.65 -10.23 -0.17
N GLY A 7 2.68 -11.14 -0.18
CA GLY A 7 2.37 -11.96 -1.34
C GLY A 7 1.74 -11.15 -2.48
N PRO A 8 1.08 -11.81 -3.46
CA PRO A 8 0.49 -11.12 -4.60
C PRO A 8 -0.53 -10.05 -4.18
N LEU A 9 -0.55 -8.93 -4.90
CA LEU A 9 -1.57 -7.90 -4.77
C LEU A 9 -2.91 -8.46 -5.26
N ILE A 10 -3.90 -8.51 -4.38
CA ILE A 10 -5.25 -8.99 -4.68
C ILE A 10 -6.13 -7.86 -5.18
N GLN A 11 -6.05 -6.69 -4.55
CA GLN A 11 -6.93 -5.56 -4.84
C GLN A 11 -6.24 -4.23 -4.55
N GLU A 12 -6.56 -3.22 -5.35
CA GLU A 12 -6.17 -1.83 -5.12
C GLU A 12 -7.38 -0.91 -5.35
N ASP A 13 -7.65 -0.04 -4.38
CA ASP A 13 -8.73 0.94 -4.45
C ASP A 13 -8.20 2.34 -4.11
N ARG A 14 -8.68 3.37 -4.82
CA ARG A 14 -8.44 4.76 -4.42
C ARG A 14 -9.34 5.10 -3.24
N THR A 15 -8.75 5.58 -2.15
CA THR A 15 -9.51 6.06 -0.98
C THR A 15 -9.86 7.54 -1.14
N THR A 16 -10.82 8.02 -0.34
CA THR A 16 -11.11 9.46 -0.22
C THR A 16 -10.06 10.21 0.60
N ALA A 17 -9.14 9.49 1.25
CA ALA A 17 -8.09 10.10 2.06
C ALA A 17 -6.97 10.67 1.17
N VAL A 18 -6.47 11.82 1.59
CA VAL A 18 -5.38 12.54 0.92
C VAL A 18 -4.13 12.48 1.80
N CYS A 19 -2.98 12.23 1.18
CA CYS A 19 -1.70 12.23 1.86
C CYS A 19 -1.36 13.65 2.32
N GLU A 20 -1.06 13.80 3.61
CA GLU A 20 -0.80 15.13 4.17
C GLU A 20 0.51 15.75 3.68
N ILE A 21 1.46 14.91 3.26
CA ILE A 21 2.81 15.28 2.81
C ILE A 21 2.80 15.87 1.39
N CYS A 22 2.21 15.14 0.43
CA CYS A 22 2.25 15.53 -0.99
C CYS A 22 0.87 15.86 -1.57
N LYS A 23 -0.18 15.93 -0.75
CA LYS A 23 -1.56 16.25 -1.14
C LYS A 23 -2.14 15.36 -2.26
N ASN A 24 -1.58 14.16 -2.46
CA ASN A 24 -2.06 13.17 -3.43
C ASN A 24 -2.95 12.11 -2.76
N TYR A 25 -3.75 11.40 -3.57
CA TYR A 25 -4.64 10.34 -3.07
C TYR A 25 -3.88 9.18 -2.41
N ILE A 26 -4.45 8.68 -1.31
CA ILE A 26 -4.02 7.44 -0.66
C ILE A 26 -4.78 6.27 -1.31
N TYR A 27 -4.05 5.21 -1.63
CA TYR A 27 -4.59 3.96 -2.16
C TYR A 27 -4.61 2.91 -1.07
N ARG A 28 -5.70 2.15 -1.01
CA ARG A 28 -5.81 0.95 -0.20
C ARG A 28 -5.38 -0.22 -1.07
N ARG A 29 -4.37 -0.95 -0.62
CA ARG A 29 -3.88 -2.18 -1.26
C ARG A 29 -4.13 -3.37 -0.37
N VAL A 30 -4.65 -4.44 -0.94
CA VAL A 30 -4.88 -5.71 -0.26
C VAL A 30 -3.96 -6.74 -0.86
N TYR A 31 -3.09 -7.30 -0.04
CA TYR A 31 -2.14 -8.34 -0.41
C TYR A 31 -2.56 -9.68 0.17
N TYR A 32 -2.22 -10.75 -0.53
CA TYR A 32 -2.28 -12.09 0.04
C TYR A 32 -1.13 -12.26 1.04
N ASP A 33 -1.44 -12.78 2.23
CA ASP A 33 -0.47 -12.97 3.30
C ASP A 33 -0.71 -14.34 3.94
N GLU A 34 0.14 -15.32 3.62
CA GLU A 34 -0.02 -16.70 4.12
C GLU A 34 0.15 -16.82 5.63
N SER A 35 0.82 -15.84 6.26
CA SER A 35 1.07 -15.83 7.69
C SER A 35 -0.07 -15.19 8.48
N ALA A 36 -1.00 -14.51 7.81
CA ALA A 36 -2.15 -13.86 8.44
C ALA A 36 -3.35 -14.80 8.57
N GLU A 37 -4.03 -14.74 9.72
CA GLU A 37 -5.26 -15.52 9.99
C GLU A 37 -6.34 -15.36 8.91
N LYS A 38 -6.48 -14.15 8.37
CA LYS A 38 -7.46 -13.82 7.31
C LYS A 38 -6.91 -13.98 5.89
N LYS A 39 -5.68 -14.47 5.75
CA LYS A 39 -4.91 -14.59 4.50
C LYS A 39 -4.83 -13.31 3.67
N LYS A 40 -5.06 -12.16 4.30
CA LYS A 40 -5.16 -10.85 3.65
C LYS A 40 -4.52 -9.80 4.53
N LYS A 41 -3.62 -9.01 3.95
CA LYS A 41 -3.03 -7.82 4.57
C LYS A 41 -3.51 -6.58 3.85
N VAL A 42 -4.09 -5.64 4.60
CA VAL A 42 -4.50 -4.33 4.05
C VAL A 42 -3.42 -3.31 4.39
N VAL A 43 -2.98 -2.54 3.39
CA VAL A 43 -1.99 -1.48 3.53
C VAL A 43 -2.51 -0.22 2.85
N PHE A 44 -2.29 0.93 3.47
CA PHE A 44 -2.62 2.23 2.89
C PHE A 44 -1.33 2.90 2.41
N VAL A 45 -1.29 3.27 1.13
CA VAL A 45 -0.08 3.80 0.50
C VAL A 45 -0.39 5.07 -0.28
N CYS A 46 0.43 6.10 -0.09
CA CYS A 46 0.50 7.19 -1.05
C CYS A 46 1.53 6.81 -2.12
N LYS A 47 1.08 6.52 -3.35
CA LYS A 47 1.97 6.09 -4.45
C LYS A 47 3.05 7.13 -4.75
N ASN A 48 2.70 8.42 -4.66
CA ASN A 48 3.63 9.50 -4.96
C ASN A 48 4.79 9.56 -3.94
N CYS A 49 4.46 9.51 -2.64
CA CYS A 49 5.49 9.42 -1.60
C CYS A 49 6.28 8.12 -1.69
N LEU A 50 5.62 7.00 -2.00
CA LEU A 50 6.30 5.70 -2.12
C LEU A 50 7.30 5.70 -3.27
N ASN A 51 6.95 6.28 -4.41
CA ASN A 51 7.82 6.35 -5.58
C ASN A 51 9.02 7.30 -5.34
N ASN A 52 8.81 8.39 -4.61
CA ASN A 52 9.88 9.32 -4.24
C ASN A 52 10.84 8.78 -3.16
N ASN A 53 10.44 7.78 -2.38
CA ASN A 53 11.32 7.13 -1.40
C ASN A 53 12.13 5.96 -1.97
N ASN A 54 11.89 5.55 -3.21
CA ASN A 54 12.64 4.48 -3.89
C ASN A 54 13.73 5.02 -4.84
N HIS A 55 14.07 6.31 -4.74
CA HIS A 55 15.13 6.97 -5.51
C HIS A 55 16.23 7.47 -4.56
N ASP A 56 16.80 6.56 -3.77
CA ASP A 56 18.06 6.75 -3.04
C ASP A 56 18.97 5.54 -3.29
#